data_AF-X0Z839-F1
#
_entry.id   AF-X0Z839-F1
#
_cell.length_a   1.000
_cell.length_b   1.000
_cell.length_c   1.000
_cell.angle_alpha   90.00
_cell.angle_beta   90.00
_cell.angle_gamma   90.00
#
_symmetry.space_group_name_H-M   'P 1'
#
loop_
_entity.id
_entity.type
_entity.pdbx_description
1 polymer ?
#
loop_
_entity_poly.entity_id
_entity_poly.type
_entity_poly.pdbx_seq_one_letter_code
_entity_poly.pdbx_strand_id
1 'polypeptide(L)'
;AEALGMSRIKAVLYIILPQALRRAIPGCSNEIIYLIKYSSLAFMVTCVELTGAGKIIATRHFKYTEVFLVVGIIYLLVVSIVTKLLSMAEKKLKIPGLG
;
A
#
# COMPACT_ATOMS: atom_id res chain seq x y z
N ALA A 1 -10.79 -21.03 32.33
CA ALA A 1 -10.87 -22.16 31.37
C ALA A 1 -10.47 -23.50 31.99
N GLU A 2 -9.67 -23.54 33.07
CA GLU A 2 -9.35 -24.78 33.79
C GLU A 2 -10.49 -25.37 34.65
N ALA A 3 -11.56 -24.60 34.95
CA ALA A 3 -12.63 -25.03 35.85
C ALA A 3 -13.76 -25.86 35.20
N LEU A 4 -13.74 -26.12 33.88
CA LEU A 4 -14.85 -26.77 33.14
C LEU A 4 -14.50 -28.13 32.52
N GLY A 5 -13.32 -28.71 32.78
CA GLY A 5 -12.94 -30.03 32.24
C GLY A 5 -12.76 -30.09 30.71
N MET A 6 -12.67 -28.95 30.03
CA MET A 6 -12.40 -28.90 28.59
C MET A 6 -10.94 -29.26 28.29
N SER A 7 -10.69 -30.15 27.32
CA SER A 7 -9.34 -30.38 26.81
C SER A 7 -8.77 -29.07 26.23
N ARG A 8 -7.46 -28.83 26.39
CA ARG A 8 -6.78 -27.61 25.90
C ARG A 8 -7.13 -27.28 24.44
N ILE A 9 -7.30 -28.32 23.62
CA ILE A 9 -7.65 -28.17 22.19
C ILE A 9 -9.06 -27.59 22.01
N LYS A 10 -10.04 -28.05 22.79
CA LYS A 10 -11.41 -27.51 22.74
C LYS A 10 -11.47 -26.06 23.22
N ALA A 11 -10.73 -25.72 24.27
CA ALA A 11 -10.66 -24.34 24.75
C ALA A 11 -10.02 -23.40 23.71
N VAL A 12 -8.95 -23.84 23.04
CA VAL A 12 -8.30 -23.05 21.99
C VAL A 12 -9.23 -22.84 20.79
N LEU A 13 -9.84 -23.89 20.26
CA LEU A 13 -10.67 -23.80 19.05
C LEU A 13 -11.99 -23.04 19.26
N TYR A 14 -12.66 -23.24 20.39
CA TYR A 14 -14.00 -22.69 20.61
C TYR A 14 -14.03 -21.37 21.37
N ILE A 15 -12.96 -21.01 22.08
CA ILE A 15 -12.93 -19.80 22.93
C ILE A 15 -11.85 -18.85 22.46
N ILE A 16 -10.59 -19.31 22.40
CA ILE A 16 -9.45 -18.42 22.14
C ILE A 16 -9.41 -18.01 20.66
N LEU A 17 -9.59 -18.96 19.73
CA LEU A 17 -9.55 -18.70 18.29
C LEU A 17 -10.62 -17.69 17.84
N PRO A 18 -11.93 -17.84 18.15
CA PRO A 18 -12.93 -16.87 17.71
C PRO A 18 -12.76 -15.49 18.35
N GLN A 19 -12.25 -15.41 19.59
CA GLN A 19 -11.95 -14.13 20.24
C GLN A 19 -10.71 -13.45 19.65
N ALA A 20 -9.65 -14.22 19.38
CA ALA A 20 -8.44 -13.73 18.73
C ALA A 20 -8.74 -13.24 17.31
N LEU A 21 -9.55 -13.97 16.53
CA LEU A 21 -9.95 -13.57 15.19
C LEU A 21 -10.74 -12.25 15.22
N ARG A 22 -11.70 -12.11 16.13
CA ARG A 22 -12.51 -10.88 16.28
C ARG A 22 -11.66 -9.64 16.63
N ARG A 23 -10.50 -9.84 17.27
CA ARG A 23 -9.58 -8.76 17.64
C ARG A 23 -8.48 -8.51 16.62
N ALA A 24 -8.08 -9.54 15.87
CA ALA A 24 -7.06 -9.45 14.81
C ALA A 24 -7.62 -8.83 13.52
N ILE A 25 -8.88 -9.11 13.17
CA ILE A 25 -9.54 -8.56 11.98
C ILE A 25 -9.43 -7.02 11.88
N PRO A 26 -9.76 -6.21 12.91
CA PRO A 26 -9.62 -4.76 12.82
C PRO A 26 -8.16 -4.28 12.72
N GLY A 27 -7.20 -5.01 13.31
CA GLY A 27 -5.77 -4.71 13.19
C GLY A 27 -5.22 -4.98 11.78
N CYS A 28 -5.60 -6.10 11.16
CA CYS A 28 -5.21 -6.41 9.78
C CYS A 28 -5.75 -5.41 8.76
N SER A 29 -6.97 -4.90 8.97
CA SER A 29 -7.56 -3.88 8.09
C SER A 29 -6.77 -2.58 8.10
N ASN A 30 -6.24 -2.16 9.25
CA ASN A 30 -5.41 -0.96 9.34
C ASN A 30 -4.05 -1.17 8.66
N GLU A 31 -3.45 -2.34 8.84
CA GLU A 31 -2.16 -2.69 8.23
C GLU A 31 -2.22 -2.68 6.69
N ILE A 32 -3.35 -3.11 6.12
CA ILE A 32 -3.59 -3.06 4.67
C ILE A 32 -3.66 -1.61 4.15
N ILE A 33 -4.28 -0.70 4.90
CA ILE A 33 -4.32 0.74 4.56
C ILE A 33 -2.91 1.35 4.60
N TYR A 34 -2.10 0.95 5.58
CA TYR A 34 -0.70 1.37 5.68
C TYR A 34 0.13 0.84 4.51
N LEU A 35 -0.03 -0.44 4.12
CA LEU A 35 0.66 -1.02 2.97
C LEU A 35 0.38 -0.27 1.67
N ILE A 36 -0.85 0.20 1.48
CA ILE A 36 -1.25 1.02 0.34
C ILE A 36 -0.50 2.37 0.31
N LYS A 37 -0.35 3.03 1.47
CA LYS A 37 0.40 4.29 1.57
C LYS A 37 1.90 4.08 1.38
N TYR A 38 2.46 3.03 1.97
CA TYR A 38 3.89 2.70 1.81
C TYR A 38 4.24 2.32 0.36
N SER A 39 3.33 1.66 -0.37
CA SER A 39 3.48 1.43 -1.82
C SER A 39 3.52 2.73 -2.62
N SER A 40 2.76 3.75 -2.20
CA SER A 40 2.73 5.06 -2.86
C SER A 40 4.03 5.84 -2.66
N LEU A 41 4.67 5.69 -1.49
CA LEU A 41 5.96 6.29 -1.17
C LEU A 41 7.12 5.57 -1.89
N ALA A 42 7.07 4.23 -1.99
CA ALA A 42 8.06 3.45 -2.74
C ALA A 42 8.11 3.86 -4.23
N PHE A 43 6.96 4.16 -4.80
CA PHE A 43 6.86 4.69 -6.16
C PHE A 43 7.55 6.06 -6.34
N MET A 44 7.46 6.94 -5.34
CA MET A 44 8.15 8.24 -5.30
C MET A 44 9.69 8.09 -5.21
N VAL A 45 10.19 7.01 -4.62
CA VAL A 45 11.63 6.69 -4.60
C VAL A 45 12.14 6.30 -5.99
N THR A 46 11.45 5.37 -6.67
CA THR A 46 11.78 5.00 -8.06
C THR A 46 11.67 6.18 -9.02
N CYS A 47 10.74 7.08 -8.73
CA CYS A 47 10.63 8.38 -9.36
C CYS A 47 11.95 9.18 -9.22
N VAL A 48 12.46 9.39 -8.00
CA VAL A 48 13.73 10.10 -7.80
C VAL A 48 14.87 9.44 -8.58
N GLU A 49 14.89 8.10 -8.68
CA GLU A 49 15.82 7.37 -9.55
C GLU A 49 15.65 7.71 -11.04
N LEU A 50 14.41 7.77 -11.56
CA LEU A 50 14.12 8.16 -12.95
C LEU A 50 14.57 9.60 -13.25
N THR A 51 14.38 10.52 -12.29
CA THR A 51 14.90 11.89 -12.38
C THR A 51 16.43 11.93 -12.37
N GLY A 52 17.07 11.02 -11.63
CA GLY A 52 18.53 10.82 -11.66
C GLY A 52 19.03 10.38 -13.03
N ALA A 53 18.38 9.39 -13.63
CA ALA A 53 18.69 8.94 -15.00
C ALA A 53 18.46 10.07 -16.03
N GLY A 54 17.36 10.81 -15.90
CA GLY A 54 17.06 11.99 -16.72
C GLY A 54 18.14 13.07 -16.60
N LYS A 55 18.62 13.35 -15.37
CA LYS A 55 19.71 14.31 -15.15
C LYS A 55 21.00 13.90 -15.84
N ILE A 56 21.36 12.61 -15.84
CA ILE A 56 22.56 12.11 -16.53
C ILE A 56 22.48 12.35 -18.04
N ILE A 57 21.32 12.07 -18.65
CA ILE A 57 21.07 12.29 -20.08
C ILE A 57 21.07 13.80 -20.39
N ALA A 58 20.43 14.59 -19.54
CA ALA A 58 20.39 16.05 -19.66
C ALA A 58 21.78 16.68 -19.61
N THR A 59 22.66 16.20 -18.70
CA THR A 59 24.05 16.65 -18.62
C THR A 59 24.86 16.26 -19.85
N ARG A 60 24.65 15.06 -20.41
CA ARG A 60 25.36 14.61 -21.63
C ARG A 60 24.96 15.38 -22.88
N HIS A 61 23.71 15.80 -22.98
CA HIS A 61 23.18 16.48 -24.17
C HIS A 61 23.00 18.00 -23.99
N PHE A 62 23.32 18.54 -22.80
CA PHE A 62 23.07 19.94 -22.40
C PHE A 62 21.61 20.41 -22.57
N LYS A 63 20.66 19.47 -22.64
CA LYS A 63 19.24 19.70 -22.90
C LYS A 63 18.39 19.42 -21.67
N TYR A 64 18.61 20.18 -20.60
CA TYR A 64 17.94 19.98 -19.32
C TYR A 64 16.42 20.19 -19.40
N THR A 65 15.97 21.24 -20.09
CA THR A 65 14.55 21.57 -20.19
C THR A 65 13.74 20.49 -20.91
N GLU A 66 14.21 20.02 -22.07
CA GLU A 66 13.53 18.97 -22.85
C GLU A 66 13.49 17.64 -22.09
N VAL A 67 14.61 17.25 -21.46
CA VAL A 67 14.69 15.96 -20.75
C VAL A 67 13.86 15.97 -19.46
N PHE A 68 13.90 17.04 -18.66
CA PHE A 68 13.08 17.11 -17.45
C PHE A 68 11.59 17.27 -17.76
N LEU A 69 11.22 17.90 -18.89
CA LEU A 69 9.84 17.97 -19.33
C LEU A 69 9.30 16.59 -19.71
N VAL A 70 10.09 15.77 -20.42
CA VAL A 70 9.73 14.38 -20.73
C VAL A 70 9.64 13.53 -19.46
N VAL A 71 10.61 13.65 -18.55
CA VAL A 71 10.56 12.95 -17.25
C VAL A 71 9.32 13.37 -16.45
N GLY A 72 9.01 14.66 -16.39
CA GLY A 72 7.82 15.19 -15.72
C GLY A 72 6.51 14.66 -16.30
N ILE A 73 6.41 14.54 -17.63
CA ILE A 73 5.24 13.94 -18.30
C ILE A 73 5.11 12.46 -17.97
N ILE A 74 6.21 11.69 -18.02
CA ILE A 74 6.22 10.27 -17.65
C ILE A 74 5.76 10.12 -16.20
N TYR A 75 6.27 10.95 -15.30
CA TYR A 75 5.87 11.02 -13.91
C TYR A 75 4.37 11.26 -13.72
N LEU A 76 3.85 12.29 -14.37
CA LEU A 76 2.45 12.70 -14.25
C LEU A 76 1.54 11.59 -14.77
N LEU A 77 1.93 10.91 -15.86
CA LEU A 77 1.25 9.75 -16.39
C LEU A 77 1.25 8.58 -15.39
N VAL A 78 2.41 8.20 -14.86
CA VAL A 78 2.47 7.04 -13.97
C VAL A 78 1.81 7.32 -12.62
N VAL A 79 2.03 8.50 -12.02
CA VAL A 79 1.30 8.93 -10.82
C VAL A 79 -0.21 8.94 -11.07
N SER A 80 -0.67 9.47 -12.20
CA SER A 80 -2.09 9.49 -12.52
C SER A 80 -2.66 8.07 -12.69
N ILE A 81 -1.94 7.18 -13.39
CA ILE A 81 -2.34 5.78 -13.58
C ILE A 81 -2.39 5.04 -12.24
N VAL A 82 -1.33 5.15 -11.44
CA VAL A 82 -1.21 4.51 -10.13
C VAL A 82 -2.26 5.05 -9.16
N THR A 83 -2.46 6.37 -9.10
CA THR A 83 -3.50 7.00 -8.27
C THR A 83 -4.90 6.56 -8.70
N LYS A 84 -5.16 6.43 -10.00
CA LYS A 84 -6.46 5.98 -10.52
C LYS A 84 -6.69 4.49 -10.23
N LEU A 85 -5.66 3.65 -10.37
CA LEU A 85 -5.70 2.23 -10.00
C LEU A 85 -5.88 2.03 -8.49
N LEU A 86 -5.20 2.83 -7.68
CA LEU A 86 -5.34 2.84 -6.22
C LEU A 86 -6.71 3.33 -5.79
N SER A 87 -7.23 4.40 -6.38
CA SER A 87 -8.59 4.88 -6.10
C SER A 87 -9.65 3.86 -6.53
N MET A 88 -9.42 3.14 -7.63
CA MET A 88 -10.28 2.02 -8.04
C MET A 88 -10.18 0.84 -7.07
N ALA A 89 -8.98 0.51 -6.58
CA ALA A 89 -8.77 -0.53 -5.57
C ALA A 89 -9.40 -0.16 -4.23
N GLU A 90 -9.22 1.08 -3.75
CA GLU A 90 -9.86 1.63 -2.55
C GLU A 90 -11.39 1.63 -2.68
N LYS A 91 -11.95 2.06 -3.82
CA LYS A 91 -13.40 2.02 -4.04
C LYS A 91 -13.97 0.60 -4.05
N LYS A 92 -13.20 -0.37 -4.54
CA LYS A 92 -13.59 -1.78 -4.57
C LYS A 92 -13.41 -2.46 -3.20
N LEU A 93 -12.50 -1.94 -2.36
CA LEU A 93 -12.22 -2.42 -1.01
C LEU A 93 -13.02 -1.67 0.08
N LYS A 94 -13.61 -0.50 -0.23
CA LYS A 94 -14.59 0.18 0.61
C LYS A 94 -15.89 -0.62 0.63
N ILE A 95 -15.96 -1.55 1.56
CA ILE A 95 -17.22 -2.15 1.98
C ILE A 95 -17.95 -1.07 2.81
N PRO A 96 -19.16 -0.62 2.40
CA PRO A 96 -19.91 0.38 3.16
C PRO A 96 -20.35 -0.22 4.50
N GLY A 97 -19.89 0.38 5.59
CA GLY A 97 -20.31 0.05 6.95
C GLY A 97 -19.17 -0.36 7.88
N LEU A 98 -18.43 0.62 8.40
CA LEU A 98 -17.91 0.68 9.77
C LEU A 98 -17.22 2.02 9.98
N GLY A 99 -18.03 3.03 10.33
CA GLY A 99 -17.62 4.37 10.77
C GLY A 99 -17.45 5.36 9.63
#